data_AF-A0A2H6KE77-F1
#
_entry.id   AF-A0A2H6KE77-F1
#
_cell.length_a   1.000
_cell.length_b   1.000
_cell.length_c   1.000
_cell.angle_alpha   90.00
_cell.angle_beta   90.00
_cell.angle_gamma   90.00
#
_symmetry.space_group_name_H-M   'P 1'
#
loop_
_entity.id
_entity.type
_entity.pdbx_description
1 polymer ?
#
loop_
_entity_poly.entity_id
_entity_poly.type
_entity_poly.pdbx_seq_one_letter_code
_entity_poly.pdbx_strand_id
1 'polypeptide(L)'
;MVYNSLTEAPRNLKEGMDWLLALKGTDAEANLKAMGAALYDLLADTPVGFKEVPALEKVKPISKKFLEKGELKDYSHVKDLLKRYEQPMNKTDWLWYKRHTSYHPSDYINIIGFFRLNPEKIAKKLGDVVSGCEKFLEDVKIPDQYKSAYSSKATWEASCSKKPEACAAVLAGIAPMLYAGLQSLLDADKSAEKKGPGSKAATHLGEIMKAIGYVKPECREDLTAPDVHKALRGVDKHVVYTLYDISGMWAFY
;
A
#
# COMPACT_ATOMS: atom_id res chain seq x y z
N MET A 1 -1.06 -2.01 20.55
CA MET A 1 -1.77 -1.06 19.68
C MET A 1 -1.19 0.32 19.93
N VAL A 2 -0.82 1.03 18.86
CA VAL A 2 -0.10 2.32 18.88
C VAL A 2 -1.02 3.46 18.44
N TYR A 3 -1.99 3.18 17.57
CA TYR A 3 -2.87 4.18 16.96
C TYR A 3 -4.32 4.01 17.43
N ASN A 4 -5.02 5.13 17.60
CA ASN A 4 -6.43 5.19 17.99
C ASN A 4 -7.34 5.78 16.91
N SER A 5 -6.78 6.27 15.80
CA SER A 5 -7.52 6.83 14.66
C SER A 5 -6.95 6.37 13.32
N LEU A 6 -7.81 6.18 12.32
CA LEU A 6 -7.42 5.94 10.92
C LEU A 6 -6.79 7.17 10.25
N THR A 7 -6.82 8.34 10.90
CA THR A 7 -6.08 9.53 10.43
C THR A 7 -4.60 9.51 10.84
N GLU A 8 -4.21 8.60 11.73
CA GLU A 8 -2.80 8.37 12.09
C GLU A 8 -2.18 7.44 11.06
N ALA A 9 -1.05 7.85 10.49
CA ALA A 9 -0.47 7.14 9.36
C ALA A 9 0.45 5.98 9.82
N PRO A 10 0.32 4.79 9.22
CA PRO A 10 1.21 3.67 9.49
C PRO A 10 2.64 3.94 8.98
N ARG A 11 3.63 3.29 9.60
CA ARG A 11 5.08 3.52 9.36
C ARG A 11 5.79 2.36 8.66
N ASN A 12 5.11 1.25 8.46
CA ASN A 12 5.60 0.08 7.74
C ASN A 12 4.44 -0.70 7.11
N LEU A 13 4.74 -1.76 6.35
CA LEU A 13 3.72 -2.54 5.65
C LEU A 13 2.76 -3.23 6.62
N LYS A 14 3.27 -3.85 7.70
CA LYS A 14 2.42 -4.49 8.73
C LYS A 14 1.39 -3.51 9.27
N GLU A 15 1.84 -2.32 9.70
CA GLU A 15 0.95 -1.26 10.19
C GLU A 15 -0.02 -0.80 9.09
N GLY A 16 0.41 -0.78 7.83
CA GLY A 16 -0.45 -0.47 6.69
C GLY A 16 -1.55 -1.50 6.47
N MET A 17 -1.24 -2.79 6.61
CA MET A 17 -2.24 -3.86 6.57
C MET A 17 -3.18 -3.81 7.78
N ASP A 18 -2.66 -3.52 8.97
CA ASP A 18 -3.49 -3.30 10.17
C ASP A 18 -4.45 -2.12 9.96
N TRP A 19 -3.99 -1.04 9.32
CA TRP A 19 -4.82 0.11 8.96
C TRP A 19 -5.94 -0.28 7.99
N LEU A 20 -5.65 -1.11 6.97
CA LEU A 20 -6.65 -1.61 6.02
C LEU A 20 -7.71 -2.49 6.68
N LEU A 21 -7.31 -3.33 7.64
CA LEU A 21 -8.25 -4.15 8.42
C LEU A 21 -9.09 -3.30 9.39
N ALA A 22 -8.50 -2.27 10.00
CA ALA A 22 -9.24 -1.33 10.84
C ALA A 22 -10.24 -0.50 10.01
N LEU A 23 -9.87 -0.11 8.79
CA LEU A 23 -10.77 0.53 7.81
C LEU A 23 -11.93 -0.38 7.43
N LYS A 24 -11.67 -1.68 7.18
CA LYS A 24 -12.71 -2.68 6.90
C LYS A 24 -13.76 -2.68 8.01
N GLY A 25 -13.32 -2.72 9.27
CA GLY A 25 -14.20 -2.70 10.44
C GLY A 25 -15.22 -3.85 10.42
N THR A 26 -16.38 -3.64 11.04
CA THR A 26 -17.47 -4.63 11.09
C THR A 26 -18.40 -4.57 9.88
N ASP A 27 -18.50 -3.40 9.23
CA ASP A 27 -19.30 -3.20 8.01
C ASP A 27 -18.37 -2.88 6.83
N ALA A 28 -17.75 -3.93 6.29
CA ALA A 28 -16.80 -3.81 5.20
C ALA A 28 -17.41 -3.15 3.95
N GLU A 29 -18.67 -3.46 3.64
CA GLU A 29 -19.31 -2.95 2.44
C GLU A 29 -19.53 -1.43 2.53
N ALA A 30 -20.11 -0.95 3.63
CA ALA A 30 -20.35 0.47 3.81
C ALA A 30 -19.04 1.27 3.91
N ASN A 31 -18.08 0.78 4.68
CA ASN A 31 -16.80 1.48 4.91
C ASN A 31 -15.97 1.60 3.64
N LEU A 32 -15.89 0.52 2.84
CA LEU A 32 -15.14 0.54 1.59
C LEU A 32 -15.83 1.36 0.51
N LYS A 33 -17.18 1.37 0.45
CA LYS A 33 -17.93 2.28 -0.42
C LYS A 33 -17.65 3.73 -0.07
N ALA A 34 -17.70 4.08 1.21
CA ALA A 34 -17.47 5.44 1.68
C ALA A 34 -16.01 5.89 1.46
N MET A 35 -15.03 5.01 1.68
CA MET A 35 -13.63 5.26 1.32
C MET A 35 -13.45 5.40 -0.20
N GLY A 36 -14.12 4.57 -1.00
CA GLY A 36 -14.06 4.65 -2.46
C GLY A 36 -14.59 5.98 -3.00
N ALA A 37 -15.67 6.50 -2.40
CA ALA A 37 -16.18 7.84 -2.69
C ALA A 37 -15.21 8.93 -2.27
N ALA A 38 -14.71 8.90 -1.03
CA ALA A 38 -13.76 9.89 -0.54
C ALA A 38 -12.46 9.93 -1.35
N LEU A 39 -11.99 8.75 -1.79
CA LEU A 39 -10.81 8.62 -2.64
C LEU A 39 -11.10 9.12 -4.06
N TYR A 40 -12.28 8.85 -4.61
CA TYR A 40 -12.72 9.41 -5.89
C TYR A 40 -12.74 10.94 -5.83
N ASP A 41 -13.37 11.54 -4.83
CA ASP A 41 -13.48 13.00 -4.69
C ASP A 41 -12.09 13.63 -4.54
N LEU A 42 -11.22 13.03 -3.71
CA LEU A 42 -9.83 13.45 -3.58
C LEU A 42 -9.08 13.42 -4.93
N LEU A 43 -9.33 12.40 -5.77
CA LEU A 43 -8.62 12.18 -7.02
C LEU A 43 -9.20 12.92 -8.23
N ALA A 44 -10.51 13.13 -8.25
CA ALA A 44 -11.24 13.78 -9.33
C ALA A 44 -11.06 15.30 -9.26
N ASP A 45 -11.07 15.88 -8.05
CA ASP A 45 -10.95 17.32 -7.81
C ASP A 45 -9.49 17.81 -7.70
N THR A 46 -8.53 16.93 -7.96
CA THR A 46 -7.11 17.29 -7.94
C THR A 46 -6.61 17.31 -9.39
N PRO A 47 -6.37 18.49 -9.99
CA PRO A 47 -5.60 18.59 -11.22
C PRO A 47 -4.21 18.05 -10.98
N VAL A 48 -3.73 17.24 -11.91
CA VAL A 48 -2.41 16.62 -11.86
C VAL A 48 -1.33 17.70 -11.69
N GLY A 49 -0.81 17.92 -10.47
CA GLY A 49 0.31 18.81 -10.15
C GLY A 49 0.04 20.03 -9.26
N PHE A 50 -1.15 20.21 -8.66
CA PHE A 50 -1.51 21.55 -8.13
C PHE A 50 -2.30 21.65 -6.81
N LYS A 51 -2.46 20.59 -6.01
CA LYS A 51 -3.14 20.71 -4.71
C LYS A 51 -2.28 20.16 -3.58
N GLU A 52 -1.77 21.05 -2.74
CA GLU A 52 -1.34 20.67 -1.40
C GLU A 52 -2.56 20.12 -0.66
N VAL A 53 -2.54 18.82 -0.38
CA VAL A 53 -3.49 18.20 0.53
C VAL A 53 -2.75 18.10 1.87
N PRO A 54 -3.01 18.97 2.86
CA PRO A 54 -2.17 19.06 4.05
C PRO A 54 -2.06 17.75 4.83
N ALA A 55 -3.09 16.90 4.78
CA ALA A 55 -3.05 15.56 5.36
C ALA A 55 -2.07 14.64 4.61
N LEU A 56 -2.02 14.73 3.28
CA LEU A 56 -1.08 13.98 2.46
C LEU A 56 0.36 14.41 2.74
N GLU A 57 0.64 15.72 2.83
CA GLU A 57 1.99 16.24 3.14
C GLU A 57 2.59 15.65 4.42
N LYS A 58 1.75 15.35 5.42
CA LYS A 58 2.18 14.74 6.68
C LYS A 58 2.51 13.26 6.54
N VAL A 59 1.85 12.56 5.63
CA VAL A 59 2.00 11.11 5.41
C VAL A 59 3.21 10.83 4.49
N LYS A 60 3.48 11.71 3.54
CA LYS A 60 4.59 11.60 2.57
C LYS A 60 5.94 11.24 3.18
N PRO A 61 6.48 11.98 4.16
CA PRO A 61 7.80 11.67 4.72
C PRO A 61 7.83 10.30 5.41
N ILE A 62 6.68 9.81 5.89
CA ILE A 62 6.57 8.48 6.52
C ILE A 62 6.76 7.39 5.47
N SER A 63 6.00 7.46 4.37
CA SER A 63 6.13 6.52 3.25
C SER A 63 7.51 6.62 2.59
N LYS A 64 8.06 7.82 2.38
CA LYS A 64 9.42 8.01 1.85
C LYS A 64 10.46 7.32 2.74
N LYS A 65 10.42 7.56 4.06
CA LYS A 65 11.33 6.95 5.02
C LYS A 65 11.25 5.43 5.03
N PHE A 66 10.05 4.86 4.80
CA PHE A 66 9.90 3.41 4.63
C PHE A 66 10.61 2.90 3.37
N LEU A 67 10.45 3.59 2.24
CA LEU A 67 11.08 3.21 0.96
C LEU A 67 12.62 3.32 1.03
N GLU A 68 13.16 4.20 1.86
CA GLU A 68 14.61 4.39 2.06
C GLU A 68 15.29 3.29 2.87
N LYS A 69 14.55 2.31 3.43
CA LYS A 69 15.13 1.18 4.17
C LYS A 69 16.12 0.40 3.30
N GLY A 70 17.23 -0.03 3.88
CA GLY A 70 18.34 -0.67 3.16
C GLY A 70 17.93 -1.92 2.39
N GLU A 71 16.98 -2.68 2.93
CA GLU A 71 16.44 -3.91 2.36
C GLU A 71 15.51 -3.65 1.16
N LEU A 72 14.96 -2.43 1.04
CA LEU A 72 13.94 -2.07 0.03
C LEU A 72 14.48 -1.13 -1.05
N LYS A 73 15.29 -0.14 -0.67
CA LYS A 73 15.69 1.00 -1.50
C LYS A 73 16.37 0.62 -2.83
N ASP A 74 16.93 -0.58 -2.91
CA ASP A 74 17.69 -1.02 -4.07
C ASP A 74 16.87 -1.67 -5.18
N TYR A 75 15.61 -2.04 -4.89
CA TYR A 75 14.67 -2.52 -5.89
C TYR A 75 14.33 -1.43 -6.92
N SER A 76 14.22 -1.80 -8.19
CA SER A 76 13.94 -0.84 -9.28
C SER A 76 12.65 -0.08 -9.07
N HIS A 77 11.56 -0.77 -8.69
CA HIS A 77 10.27 -0.14 -8.42
C HIS A 77 10.30 0.82 -7.22
N VAL A 78 11.16 0.55 -6.23
CA VAL A 78 11.36 1.44 -5.08
C VAL A 78 12.17 2.67 -5.49
N LYS A 79 13.24 2.49 -6.27
CA LYS A 79 14.03 3.60 -6.84
C LYS A 79 13.16 4.54 -7.66
N ASP A 80 12.26 3.98 -8.47
CA ASP A 80 11.37 4.78 -9.31
C ASP A 80 10.34 5.56 -8.49
N LEU A 81 9.83 4.99 -7.40
CA LEU A 81 9.00 5.73 -6.43
C LEU A 81 9.79 6.82 -5.69
N LEU A 82 11.03 6.55 -5.29
CA LEU A 82 11.89 7.52 -4.60
C LEU A 82 12.23 8.72 -5.49
N LYS A 83 12.53 8.50 -6.78
CA LYS A 83 12.74 9.59 -7.74
C LYS A 83 11.53 10.52 -7.84
N ARG A 84 10.30 9.97 -7.75
CA ARG A 84 9.05 10.76 -7.79
C ARG A 84 8.82 11.62 -6.55
N TYR A 85 9.48 11.32 -5.44
CA TYR A 85 9.50 12.22 -4.27
C TYR A 85 10.44 13.40 -4.43
N GLU A 86 11.40 13.31 -5.35
CA GLU A 86 12.46 14.32 -5.54
C GLU A 86 12.18 15.24 -6.72
N GLN A 87 11.40 14.77 -7.70
CA GLN A 87 11.15 15.47 -8.94
C GLN A 87 9.65 15.50 -9.28
N PRO A 88 9.11 16.67 -9.65
CA PRO A 88 7.75 16.76 -10.17
C PRO A 88 7.63 15.95 -11.47
N MET A 89 6.46 15.37 -11.71
CA MET A 89 6.23 14.52 -12.87
C MET A 89 6.24 15.34 -14.17
N ASN A 90 7.21 15.11 -15.05
CA ASN A 90 7.25 15.74 -16.37
C ASN A 90 6.13 15.18 -17.28
N LYS A 91 5.10 16.02 -17.49
CA LYS A 91 3.86 15.69 -18.23
C LYS A 91 3.87 16.13 -19.69
N THR A 92 4.83 16.93 -20.11
CA THR A 92 4.86 17.50 -21.47
C THR A 92 5.80 16.72 -22.38
N ASP A 93 6.88 16.18 -21.83
CA ASP A 93 7.89 15.49 -22.61
C ASP A 93 7.46 14.07 -22.95
N TRP A 94 7.41 13.80 -24.26
CA TRP A 94 7.30 12.46 -24.83
C TRP A 94 6.05 11.67 -24.38
N LEU A 95 4.92 12.32 -24.09
CA LEU A 95 3.65 11.66 -23.71
C LEU A 95 3.22 10.55 -24.67
N TRP A 96 3.39 10.78 -25.98
CA TRP A 96 3.08 9.79 -27.00
C TRP A 96 4.00 8.56 -26.86
N TYR A 97 5.29 8.75 -26.60
CA TYR A 97 6.24 7.66 -26.37
C TYR A 97 5.94 6.95 -25.06
N LYS A 98 5.69 7.69 -23.96
CA LYS A 98 5.27 7.14 -22.66
C LYS A 98 3.99 6.33 -22.76
N ARG A 99 3.02 6.71 -23.59
CA ARG A 99 1.82 5.90 -23.89
C ARG A 99 2.13 4.55 -24.51
N HIS A 100 3.21 4.46 -25.28
CA HIS A 100 3.62 3.22 -25.96
C HIS A 100 4.62 2.41 -25.14
N THR A 101 5.35 3.02 -24.20
CA THR A 101 6.45 2.37 -23.45
C THR A 101 6.23 2.22 -21.95
N SER A 102 5.32 2.99 -21.34
CA SER A 102 5.08 2.90 -19.89
C SER A 102 4.20 1.70 -19.58
N TYR A 103 4.62 0.92 -18.60
CA TYR A 103 3.90 -0.27 -18.16
C TYR A 103 2.63 0.09 -17.37
N HIS A 104 2.58 1.27 -16.73
CA HIS A 104 1.45 1.72 -15.93
C HIS A 104 0.87 3.07 -16.44
N PRO A 105 -0.43 3.13 -16.79
CA PRO A 105 -1.06 4.38 -17.23
C PRO A 105 -1.03 5.52 -16.21
N SER A 106 -0.99 5.18 -14.91
CA SER A 106 -0.82 6.11 -13.79
C SER A 106 0.49 6.90 -13.84
N ASP A 107 1.47 6.49 -14.65
CA ASP A 107 2.76 7.18 -14.80
C ASP A 107 2.69 8.47 -15.62
N TYR A 108 1.58 8.73 -16.31
CA TYR A 108 1.47 9.88 -17.21
C TYR A 108 0.04 10.42 -17.40
N ILE A 109 -1.00 9.75 -16.88
CA ILE A 109 -2.40 10.23 -16.92
C ILE A 109 -3.09 9.98 -15.57
N ASN A 110 -4.01 10.86 -15.18
CA ASN A 110 -4.90 10.62 -14.04
C ASN A 110 -5.74 9.34 -14.26
N ILE A 111 -5.60 8.39 -13.34
CA ILE A 111 -6.26 7.09 -13.39
C ILE A 111 -7.78 7.17 -13.42
N ILE A 112 -8.39 8.22 -12.83
CA ILE A 112 -9.85 8.38 -12.80
C ILE A 112 -10.38 8.56 -14.22
N GLY A 113 -9.79 9.49 -14.96
CA GLY A 113 -10.16 9.77 -16.35
C GLY A 113 -9.79 8.63 -17.30
N PHE A 114 -8.58 8.07 -17.14
CA PHE A 114 -8.10 7.01 -18.03
C PHE A 114 -8.89 5.70 -17.89
N PHE A 115 -9.11 5.24 -16.66
CA PHE A 115 -9.80 3.97 -16.40
C PHE A 115 -11.33 4.13 -16.26
N ARG A 116 -11.87 5.34 -16.39
CA ARG A 116 -13.29 5.66 -16.11
C ARG A 116 -13.72 5.07 -14.77
N LEU A 117 -12.88 5.30 -13.76
CA LEU A 117 -13.18 4.87 -12.39
C LEU A 117 -14.34 5.70 -11.88
N ASN A 118 -15.21 5.06 -11.13
CA ASN A 118 -16.24 5.69 -10.32
C ASN A 118 -16.05 5.18 -8.87
N PRO A 119 -16.71 5.80 -7.88
CA PRO A 119 -16.59 5.39 -6.48
C PRO A 119 -16.76 3.89 -6.24
N GLU A 120 -17.74 3.26 -6.91
CA GLU A 120 -18.04 1.82 -6.77
C GLU A 120 -16.89 0.93 -7.25
N LYS A 121 -16.29 1.25 -8.42
CA LYS A 121 -15.15 0.50 -8.95
C LYS A 121 -13.92 0.66 -8.06
N ILE A 122 -13.71 1.85 -7.49
CA ILE A 122 -12.62 2.08 -6.53
C ILE A 122 -12.85 1.26 -5.27
N ALA A 123 -14.06 1.30 -4.71
CA ALA A 123 -14.43 0.51 -3.53
C ALA A 123 -14.22 -0.99 -3.76
N LYS A 124 -14.63 -1.51 -4.92
CA LYS A 124 -14.43 -2.92 -5.29
C LYS A 124 -12.94 -3.28 -5.33
N LYS A 125 -12.13 -2.51 -6.07
CA LYS A 125 -10.68 -2.73 -6.15
C LYS A 125 -10.01 -2.65 -4.77
N LEU A 126 -10.44 -1.71 -3.92
CA LEU A 126 -9.95 -1.60 -2.56
C LEU A 126 -10.35 -2.81 -1.71
N GLY A 127 -11.56 -3.34 -1.90
CA GLY A 127 -12.00 -4.59 -1.29
C GLY A 127 -11.11 -5.77 -1.64
N ASP A 128 -10.67 -5.88 -2.90
CA ASP A 128 -9.72 -6.90 -3.33
C ASP A 128 -8.36 -6.75 -2.61
N VAL A 129 -7.86 -5.51 -2.49
CA VAL A 129 -6.63 -5.20 -1.73
C VAL A 129 -6.75 -5.60 -0.26
N VAL A 130 -7.86 -5.23 0.39
CA VAL A 130 -8.12 -5.55 1.80
C VAL A 130 -8.23 -7.05 2.00
N SER A 131 -8.96 -7.75 1.13
CA SER A 131 -9.12 -9.21 1.18
C SER A 131 -7.78 -9.94 1.01
N GLY A 132 -6.92 -9.46 0.10
CA GLY A 132 -5.58 -10.00 -0.09
C GLY A 132 -4.68 -9.83 1.14
N CYS A 133 -4.70 -8.63 1.74
CA CYS A 133 -3.94 -8.34 2.96
C CYS A 133 -4.45 -9.12 4.17
N GLU A 134 -5.77 -9.32 4.28
CA GLU A 134 -6.39 -10.11 5.34
C GLU A 134 -5.92 -11.58 5.29
N LYS A 135 -6.00 -12.20 4.10
CA LYS A 135 -5.53 -13.58 3.90
C LYS A 135 -4.05 -13.73 4.21
N PHE A 136 -3.24 -12.78 3.75
CA PHE A 136 -1.81 -12.75 4.07
C PHE A 136 -1.58 -12.73 5.59
N LEU A 137 -2.27 -11.82 6.30
CA LEU A 137 -2.15 -11.72 7.75
C LEU A 137 -2.64 -12.99 8.46
N GLU A 138 -3.71 -13.63 8.01
CA GLU A 138 -4.22 -14.88 8.59
C GLU A 138 -3.21 -16.03 8.54
N ASP A 139 -2.44 -16.15 7.45
CA ASP A 139 -1.42 -17.19 7.30
C ASP A 139 -0.09 -16.87 8.04
N VAL A 140 0.21 -15.59 8.27
CA VAL A 140 1.47 -15.11 8.86
C VAL A 140 1.39 -14.91 10.38
N LYS A 141 0.23 -14.48 10.90
CA LYS A 141 0.07 -14.11 12.30
C LYS A 141 0.00 -15.33 13.22
N ILE A 142 0.47 -15.16 14.46
CA ILE A 142 0.11 -16.05 15.56
C ILE A 142 -1.11 -15.44 16.27
N PRO A 143 -2.30 -16.08 16.27
CA PRO A 143 -3.54 -15.46 16.75
C PRO A 143 -3.43 -14.76 18.12
N ASP A 144 -2.84 -15.42 19.11
CA ASP A 144 -2.77 -14.90 20.49
C ASP A 144 -1.59 -13.95 20.75
N GLN A 145 -0.65 -13.84 19.80
CA GLN A 145 0.56 -13.02 19.95
C GLN A 145 0.55 -11.81 19.01
N TYR A 146 -0.30 -11.83 17.99
CA TYR A 146 -0.41 -10.74 17.04
C TYR A 146 -1.06 -9.52 17.68
N LYS A 147 -0.33 -8.40 17.65
CA LYS A 147 -0.84 -7.12 18.12
C LYS A 147 -1.04 -6.21 16.93
N SER A 148 -2.31 -5.91 16.63
CA SER A 148 -2.63 -4.86 15.66
C SER A 148 -2.00 -3.53 16.10
N ALA A 149 -1.52 -2.76 15.13
CA ALA A 149 -1.08 -1.40 15.35
C ALA A 149 -2.27 -0.47 15.69
N TYR A 150 -3.47 -0.78 15.22
CA TYR A 150 -4.67 0.04 15.39
C TYR A 150 -5.58 -0.54 16.47
N SER A 151 -6.08 0.34 17.33
CA SER A 151 -7.02 -0.04 18.38
C SER A 151 -8.43 -0.24 17.86
N SER A 152 -9.28 -0.90 18.66
CA SER A 152 -10.70 -1.02 18.36
C SER A 152 -11.44 0.33 18.29
N LYS A 153 -10.79 1.44 18.69
CA LYS A 153 -11.32 2.80 18.54
C LYS A 153 -11.07 3.38 17.14
N ALA A 154 -10.10 2.84 16.39
CA ALA A 154 -9.73 3.32 15.07
C ALA A 154 -10.70 2.80 13.99
N THR A 155 -11.99 3.13 14.10
CA THR A 155 -13.00 2.75 13.11
C THR A 155 -13.24 3.87 12.09
N TRP A 156 -13.90 3.52 10.98
CA TRP A 156 -14.38 4.50 10.01
C TRP A 156 -15.27 5.58 10.66
N GLU A 157 -16.24 5.17 11.47
CA GLU A 157 -17.20 6.07 12.13
C GLU A 157 -16.49 7.07 13.04
N ALA A 158 -15.52 6.60 13.83
CA ALA A 158 -14.80 7.45 14.78
C ALA A 158 -13.76 8.35 14.10
N SER A 159 -13.12 7.88 13.02
CA SER A 159 -11.95 8.53 12.43
C SER A 159 -12.27 9.33 11.18
N CYS A 160 -13.14 8.81 10.32
CA CYS A 160 -13.29 9.24 8.92
C CYS A 160 -14.65 9.87 8.63
N SER A 161 -15.74 9.43 9.27
CA SER A 161 -17.11 9.84 8.91
C SER A 161 -17.34 11.36 8.82
N LYS A 162 -16.71 12.14 9.70
CA LYS A 162 -16.81 13.61 9.73
C LYS A 162 -15.94 14.30 8.68
N LYS A 163 -14.84 13.68 8.26
CA LYS A 163 -13.88 14.22 7.30
C LYS A 163 -13.25 13.10 6.47
N PRO A 164 -14.01 12.47 5.56
CA PRO A 164 -13.56 11.29 4.82
C PRO A 164 -12.28 11.55 4.02
N GLU A 165 -12.07 12.78 3.55
CA GLU A 165 -10.89 13.17 2.78
C GLU A 165 -9.59 13.04 3.58
N ALA A 166 -9.65 13.15 4.92
CA ALA A 166 -8.46 12.96 5.76
C ALA A 166 -7.99 11.49 5.73
N CYS A 167 -8.91 10.54 5.79
CA CYS A 167 -8.58 9.12 5.68
C CYS A 167 -8.22 8.73 4.23
N ALA A 168 -8.88 9.31 3.23
CA ALA A 168 -8.50 9.14 1.83
C ALA A 168 -7.07 9.64 1.58
N ALA A 169 -6.67 10.77 2.17
CA ALA A 169 -5.31 11.29 2.09
C ALA A 169 -4.28 10.39 2.81
N VAL A 170 -4.67 9.73 3.92
CA VAL A 170 -3.82 8.71 4.56
C VAL A 170 -3.62 7.53 3.63
N LEU A 171 -4.70 6.93 3.09
CA LEU A 171 -4.63 5.81 2.15
C LEU A 171 -3.76 6.15 0.92
N ALA A 172 -4.01 7.31 0.33
CA ALA A 172 -3.23 7.88 -0.76
C ALA A 172 -1.73 7.95 -0.45
N GLY A 173 -1.40 8.50 0.72
CA GLY A 173 -0.03 8.72 1.14
C GLY A 173 0.71 7.43 1.46
N ILE A 174 0.02 6.41 1.97
CA ILE A 174 0.62 5.10 2.29
C ILE A 174 0.63 4.12 1.13
N ALA A 175 -0.07 4.41 0.03
CA ALA A 175 -0.20 3.49 -1.09
C ALA A 175 1.16 3.02 -1.66
N PRO A 176 2.21 3.85 -1.79
CA PRO A 176 3.55 3.34 -2.13
C PRO A 176 4.25 2.52 -1.12
N MET A 177 4.07 2.79 0.18
CA MET A 177 4.59 1.88 1.19
C MET A 177 3.93 0.51 1.04
N LEU A 178 2.61 0.48 0.83
CA LEU A 178 1.85 -0.76 0.60
C LEU A 178 2.31 -1.47 -0.69
N TYR A 179 2.35 -0.75 -1.82
CA TYR A 179 2.79 -1.28 -3.11
C TYR A 179 4.23 -1.80 -3.05
N ALA A 180 5.17 -0.97 -2.60
CA ALA A 180 6.58 -1.33 -2.58
C ALA A 180 6.84 -2.49 -1.62
N GLY A 181 6.22 -2.47 -0.43
CA GLY A 181 6.36 -3.54 0.55
C GLY A 181 5.85 -4.88 0.01
N LEU A 182 4.65 -4.90 -0.59
CA LEU A 182 4.08 -6.12 -1.17
C LEU A 182 4.86 -6.61 -2.41
N GLN A 183 5.22 -5.71 -3.32
CA GLN A 183 5.97 -6.04 -4.53
C GLN A 183 7.37 -6.58 -4.19
N SER A 184 8.08 -5.93 -3.27
CA SER A 184 9.39 -6.42 -2.79
C SER A 184 9.28 -7.79 -2.12
N LEU A 185 8.20 -8.03 -1.36
CA LEU A 185 7.94 -9.32 -0.73
C LEU A 185 7.67 -10.42 -1.77
N LEU A 186 6.84 -10.14 -2.79
CA LEU A 186 6.58 -11.07 -3.90
C LEU A 186 7.84 -11.41 -4.71
N ASP A 187 8.75 -10.45 -4.91
CA ASP A 187 9.98 -10.67 -5.65
C ASP A 187 11.03 -11.44 -4.84
N ALA A 188 11.11 -11.16 -3.54
CA ALA A 188 11.94 -11.92 -2.61
C ALA A 188 11.44 -13.37 -2.47
N ASP A 189 10.12 -13.56 -2.40
CA ASP A 189 9.47 -14.87 -2.31
C ASP A 189 9.80 -15.75 -3.51
N LYS A 190 9.54 -15.26 -4.74
CA LYS A 190 9.89 -15.98 -5.98
C LYS A 190 11.37 -16.34 -6.05
N SER A 191 12.23 -15.44 -5.57
CA SER A 191 13.67 -15.67 -5.54
C SER A 191 14.06 -16.76 -4.53
N ALA A 192 13.46 -16.74 -3.35
CA ALA A 192 13.65 -17.74 -2.31
C ALA A 192 13.13 -19.12 -2.75
N GLU A 193 11.94 -19.19 -3.35
CA GLU A 193 11.37 -20.42 -3.89
C GLU A 193 12.29 -21.04 -4.94
N LYS A 194 12.74 -20.24 -5.90
CA LYS A 194 13.63 -20.71 -6.97
C LYS A 194 15.00 -21.19 -6.47
N LYS A 195 15.54 -20.59 -5.42
CA LYS A 195 16.88 -20.89 -4.89
C LYS A 195 16.86 -21.93 -3.77
N GLY A 196 15.69 -22.18 -3.20
CA GLY A 196 15.47 -23.16 -2.15
C GLY A 196 15.88 -22.70 -0.74
N PRO A 197 15.57 -23.53 0.28
CA PRO A 197 15.90 -23.27 1.68
C PRO A 197 17.41 -23.10 1.92
N GLY A 198 17.79 -22.27 2.89
CA GLY A 198 19.19 -22.02 3.27
C GLY A 198 20.00 -21.16 2.27
N SER A 199 19.39 -20.77 1.15
CA SER A 199 20.02 -19.87 0.18
C SER A 199 20.08 -18.43 0.70
N LYS A 200 20.97 -17.61 0.12
CA LYS A 200 20.99 -16.16 0.38
C LYS A 200 19.65 -15.48 0.07
N ALA A 201 18.89 -16.01 -0.90
CA ALA A 201 17.57 -15.48 -1.25
C ALA A 201 16.52 -15.78 -0.16
N ALA A 202 16.58 -16.96 0.47
CA ALA A 202 15.73 -17.27 1.62
C ALA A 202 16.08 -16.39 2.84
N THR A 203 17.36 -16.13 3.09
CA THR A 203 17.79 -15.17 4.12
C THR A 203 17.28 -13.76 3.84
N HIS A 204 17.44 -13.30 2.60
CA HIS A 204 16.95 -11.98 2.14
C HIS A 204 15.44 -11.84 2.31
N LEU A 205 14.65 -12.88 2.03
CA LEU A 205 13.20 -12.88 2.31
C LEU A 205 12.91 -12.62 3.80
N GLY A 206 13.66 -13.23 4.70
CA GLY A 206 13.55 -12.99 6.14
C GLY A 206 13.95 -11.56 6.55
N GLU A 207 14.94 -10.96 5.90
CA GLU A 207 15.33 -9.56 6.10
C GLU A 207 14.23 -8.60 5.63
N ILE A 208 13.63 -8.87 4.46
CA ILE A 208 12.47 -8.12 3.96
C ILE A 208 11.31 -8.20 4.96
N MET A 209 10.95 -9.40 5.43
CA MET A 209 9.87 -9.59 6.42
C MET A 209 10.06 -8.71 7.68
N LYS A 210 11.30 -8.63 8.19
CA LYS A 210 11.64 -7.74 9.31
C LYS A 210 11.52 -6.27 8.92
N ALA A 211 12.07 -5.88 7.77
CA ALA A 211 12.04 -4.50 7.29
C ALA A 211 10.60 -3.99 7.07
N ILE A 212 9.68 -4.86 6.65
CA ILE A 212 8.27 -4.51 6.42
C ILE A 212 7.41 -4.53 7.70
N GLY A 213 7.99 -4.90 8.85
CA GLY A 213 7.37 -4.77 10.18
C GLY A 213 7.01 -6.08 10.88
N TYR A 214 7.27 -7.24 10.27
CA TYR A 214 7.04 -8.54 10.90
C TYR A 214 8.27 -8.98 11.68
N VAL A 215 8.27 -8.67 12.97
CA VAL A 215 9.34 -9.04 13.92
C VAL A 215 8.78 -9.97 15.00
N LYS A 216 9.66 -10.80 15.60
CA LYS A 216 9.29 -11.66 16.73
C LYS A 216 8.87 -10.81 17.94
N PRO A 217 7.90 -11.26 18.76
CA PRO A 217 7.17 -12.53 18.69
C PRO A 217 5.88 -12.47 17.85
N GLU A 218 5.55 -11.34 17.23
CA GLU A 218 4.24 -11.12 16.58
C GLU A 218 4.05 -11.90 15.27
N CYS A 219 5.10 -12.60 14.82
CA CYS A 219 5.18 -13.35 13.58
C CYS A 219 5.63 -14.79 13.90
N ARG A 220 5.07 -15.78 13.18
CA ARG A 220 5.41 -17.21 13.37
C ARG A 220 6.93 -17.43 13.34
N GLU A 221 7.46 -18.11 14.37
CA GLU A 221 8.90 -18.27 14.55
C GLU A 221 9.59 -19.06 13.44
N ASP A 222 8.82 -19.95 12.81
CA ASP A 222 9.27 -20.89 11.79
C ASP A 222 8.70 -20.56 10.41
N LEU A 223 8.43 -19.28 10.10
CA LEU A 223 8.02 -18.93 8.74
C LEU A 223 9.13 -19.29 7.77
N THR A 224 8.90 -20.37 7.05
CA THR A 224 9.73 -20.79 5.93
C THR A 224 9.32 -20.04 4.68
N ALA A 225 10.18 -20.02 3.65
CA ALA A 225 9.81 -19.44 2.36
C ALA A 225 8.49 -20.06 1.80
N PRO A 226 8.26 -21.39 1.87
CA PRO A 226 6.96 -21.98 1.54
C PRO A 226 5.76 -21.41 2.30
N ASP A 227 5.90 -21.08 3.59
CA ASP A 227 4.81 -20.48 4.38
C ASP A 227 4.49 -19.07 3.89
N VAL A 228 5.53 -18.27 3.62
CA VAL A 228 5.38 -16.91 3.08
C VAL A 228 4.76 -16.96 1.68
N HIS A 229 5.20 -17.88 0.82
CA HIS A 229 4.63 -18.09 -0.50
C HIS A 229 3.12 -18.42 -0.43
N LYS A 230 2.74 -19.30 0.50
CA LYS A 230 1.34 -19.64 0.74
C LYS A 230 0.54 -18.40 1.18
N ALA A 231 1.07 -17.62 2.12
CA ALA A 231 0.41 -16.41 2.61
C ALA A 231 0.21 -15.36 1.51
N LEU A 232 1.13 -15.29 0.54
CA LEU A 232 1.05 -14.36 -0.58
C LEU A 232 0.03 -14.73 -1.66
N ARG A 233 -0.61 -15.90 -1.58
CA ARG A 233 -1.62 -16.33 -2.59
C ARG A 233 -2.81 -15.37 -2.71
N GLY A 234 -3.11 -14.62 -1.65
CA GLY A 234 -4.14 -13.57 -1.66
C GLY A 234 -3.67 -12.25 -2.30
N VAL A 235 -2.37 -12.07 -2.49
CA VAL A 235 -1.76 -10.85 -3.03
C VAL A 235 -1.28 -11.11 -4.45
N ASP A 236 -2.18 -10.95 -5.41
CA ASP A 236 -1.85 -11.09 -6.82
C ASP A 236 -1.39 -9.76 -7.45
N LYS A 237 -1.11 -9.80 -8.76
CA LYS A 237 -0.74 -8.60 -9.52
C LYS A 237 -1.83 -7.53 -9.52
N HIS A 238 -3.11 -7.90 -9.43
CA HIS A 238 -4.22 -6.95 -9.42
C HIS A 238 -4.22 -6.12 -8.13
N VAL A 239 -3.98 -6.75 -6.97
CA VAL A 239 -3.83 -6.07 -5.67
C VAL A 239 -2.70 -5.06 -5.74
N VAL A 240 -1.53 -5.49 -6.20
CA VAL A 240 -0.34 -4.63 -6.25
C VAL A 240 -0.51 -3.50 -7.27
N TYR A 241 -1.06 -3.76 -8.45
CA TYR A 241 -1.31 -2.71 -9.45
C TYR A 241 -2.38 -1.73 -9.01
N THR A 242 -3.39 -2.17 -8.25
CA THR A 242 -4.37 -1.27 -7.64
C THR A 242 -3.69 -0.31 -6.67
N LEU A 243 -2.81 -0.82 -5.81
CA LEU A 243 -2.03 0.03 -4.89
C LEU A 243 -1.09 0.97 -5.65
N TYR A 244 -0.51 0.53 -6.77
CA TYR A 244 0.28 1.39 -7.65
C TYR A 244 -0.58 2.50 -8.28
N ASP A 245 -1.78 2.18 -8.75
CA ASP A 245 -2.68 3.16 -9.34
C ASP A 245 -3.17 4.18 -8.31
N ILE A 246 -3.57 3.72 -7.12
CA ILE A 246 -3.91 4.59 -5.98
C ILE A 246 -2.69 5.40 -5.58
N SER A 247 -1.49 4.81 -5.68
CA SER A 247 -0.28 5.56 -5.47
C SER A 247 -0.23 6.71 -6.45
N GLY A 248 -0.44 6.50 -7.76
CA GLY A 248 -0.30 7.43 -8.89
C GLY A 248 -0.74 8.89 -8.72
N MET A 249 -1.39 9.24 -7.61
CA MET A 249 -1.32 10.54 -6.97
C MET A 249 0.08 11.19 -6.86
N TRP A 250 1.16 10.45 -7.04
CA TRP A 250 2.50 11.04 -7.17
C TRP A 250 2.69 11.82 -8.46
N ALA A 251 1.79 11.65 -9.42
CA ALA A 251 1.68 12.58 -10.53
C ALA A 251 1.27 14.00 -10.08
N PHE A 252 0.70 14.15 -8.86
CA PHE A 252 0.37 15.46 -8.28
C PHE A 252 1.58 16.23 -7.70
N TYR A 253 2.76 15.61 -7.70
CA TYR A 253 4.05 16.28 -7.49
C TYR A 253 4.53 16.90 -8.80
#